data_AF-A0A1Q3KSM8-F1
#
_entry.id   AF-A0A1Q3KSM8-F1
#
_cell.length_a   1.000
_cell.length_b   1.000
_cell.length_c   1.000
_cell.angle_alpha   90.00
_cell.angle_beta   90.00
_cell.angle_gamma   90.00
#
_symmetry.space_group_name_H-M   'P 1'
#
loop_
_entity.id
_entity.type
_entity.pdbx_description
1 polymer ?
#
loop_
_entity_poly.entity_id
_entity_poly.type
_entity_poly.pdbx_seq_one_letter_code
_entity_poly.pdbx_strand_id
1 'polypeptide(L)' 'MLKLDEAHAAHVIFSAGQEVSADLIVVGTHGRAGVAQLLLGSVAQEVLHIADRDVLAGSMLRH' A
#
# COMPACT_ATOMS: atom_id res chain seq x y z
N MET A 1 6.78 -12.63 -16.54
CA MET A 1 6.69 -12.18 -15.14
C MET A 1 6.70 -10.66 -15.18
N LEU A 2 5.52 -10.01 -15.13
CA LEU A 2 5.47 -8.54 -15.09
C LEU A 2 6.14 -8.08 -13.79
N LYS A 3 7.30 -7.42 -13.90
CA LYS A 3 7.85 -6.65 -12.79
C LYS A 3 6.99 -5.39 -12.70
N LEU A 4 6.01 -5.41 -11.80
CA LEU A 4 5.40 -4.18 -11.34
C LEU A 4 6.51 -3.41 -10.61
N ASP A 5 6.90 -2.26 -11.14
CA ASP A 5 7.62 -1.29 -10.34
C ASP A 5 6.63 -0.66 -9.31
N GLU A 6 7.18 -0.05 -8.26
CA GLU A 6 6.39 0.40 -7.10
C GLU A 6 5.42 1.53 -7.46
N ALA A 7 5.84 2.42 -8.37
CA ALA A 7 4.99 3.48 -8.90
C ALA A 7 3.82 2.90 -9.71
N HIS A 8 4.08 1.84 -10.48
CA HIS A 8 3.04 1.09 -11.18
C HIS A 8 2.04 0.46 -10.22
N ALA A 9 2.51 -0.12 -9.12
CA ALA A 9 1.64 -0.75 -8.13
C ALA A 9 0.71 0.28 -7.46
N ALA A 10 1.25 1.43 -7.05
CA ALA A 10 0.46 2.49 -6.43
C ALA A 10 -0.60 3.06 -7.38
N HIS A 11 -0.23 3.31 -8.65
CA HIS A 11 -1.17 3.77 -9.67
C HIS A 11 -2.30 2.77 -9.94
N VAL A 12 -2.00 1.47 -9.97
CA VAL A 12 -3.01 0.41 -10.16
C VAL A 12 -3.96 0.35 -8.96
N ILE A 13 -3.43 0.44 -7.73
CA ILE A 13 -4.26 0.48 -6.51
C ILE A 13 -5.21 1.69 -6.54
N PHE A 14 -4.68 2.87 -6.90
CA PHE A 14 -5.47 4.09 -7.01
C PHE A 14 -6.57 3.99 -8.05
N SER A 15 -6.23 3.52 -9.26
CA SER A 15 -7.19 3.36 -10.37
C SER A 15 -8.30 2.40 -9.99
N ALA A 16 -7.96 1.26 -9.36
CA ALA A 16 -8.95 0.31 -8.86
C ALA A 16 -9.86 0.93 -7.79
N GLY A 17 -9.32 1.76 -6.89
CA GLY A 17 -10.10 2.50 -5.90
C GLY A 17 -11.10 3.47 -6.53
N GLN A 18 -10.71 4.15 -7.61
CA GLN A 18 -11.62 5.03 -8.35
C GLN A 18 -12.74 4.26 -9.05
N GLU A 19 -12.41 3.13 -9.69
CA GLU A 19 -13.39 2.29 -10.40
C GLU A 19 -14.51 1.81 -9.48
N VAL A 20 -14.20 1.53 -8.21
CA VAL A 20 -15.18 1.08 -7.21
C VAL A 20 -15.73 2.21 -6.35
N SER A 21 -15.34 3.46 -6.60
CA SER A 21 -15.67 4.62 -5.78
C SER A 21 -15.37 4.38 -4.29
N ALA A 22 -14.19 3.82 -3.99
CA ALA A 22 -13.76 3.59 -2.62
C ALA A 22 -13.61 4.91 -1.85
N ASP A 23 -14.10 4.94 -0.62
CA ASP A 23 -13.86 6.07 0.31
C ASP A 23 -12.56 5.88 1.11
N LEU A 24 -12.04 4.64 1.19
CA LEU A 24 -10.86 4.28 1.98
C LEU A 24 -10.01 3.22 1.27
N ILE A 25 -8.70 3.47 1.20
CA ILE A 25 -7.70 2.50 0.72
C ILE A 25 -6.97 1.91 1.93
N VAL A 26 -6.93 0.58 2.05
CA VAL A 26 -6.19 -0.11 3.13
C VAL A 26 -4.95 -0.78 2.53
N VAL A 27 -3.77 -0.42 3.04
CA VAL A 27 -2.48 -1.01 2.64
C VAL A 27 -1.81 -1.73 3.79
N GLY A 28 -1.29 -2.94 3.52
CA GLY A 28 -0.54 -3.73 4.49
C GLY A 28 0.94 -3.37 4.51
N THR A 29 1.53 -3.20 5.68
CA THR A 29 2.98 -3.00 5.88
C THR A 29 3.61 -4.33 6.32
N HIS A 30 3.90 -5.21 5.36
CA HIS A 30 4.66 -6.44 5.65
C HIS A 30 6.16 -6.17 5.48
N GLY A 31 6.87 -6.02 6.60
CA GLY A 31 8.33 -6.07 6.64
C GLY A 31 8.81 -7.51 6.48
N ARG A 32 9.84 -7.73 5.64
CA ARG A 32 10.57 -9.01 5.57
C ARG A 32 11.02 -9.40 6.98
N ALA A 33 10.83 -10.67 7.31
CA ALA A 33 11.06 -11.26 8.64
C ALA A 33 12.29 -10.67 9.36
N GLY A 34 12.07 -10.15 10.57
CA GLY A 34 13.14 -9.98 11.57
C GLY A 34 13.72 -8.58 11.76
N VAL A 35 13.37 -7.57 10.95
CA VAL A 35 13.91 -6.21 11.17
C VAL A 35 12.82 -5.15 11.05
N ALA A 36 12.60 -4.47 12.16
CA ALA A 36 11.79 -3.26 12.36
C ALA A 36 10.27 -3.44 12.48
N GLN A 37 9.79 -3.22 13.70
CA GLN A 37 8.49 -2.64 13.97
C GLN A 37 8.28 -1.42 13.03
N LEU A 38 7.11 -1.35 12.38
CA LEU A 38 6.59 -0.15 11.70
C LEU A 38 7.29 0.33 10.41
N LEU A 39 8.11 -0.47 9.72
CA LEU A 39 8.53 -0.04 8.37
C LEU A 39 7.37 -0.17 7.38
N LEU A 40 6.90 0.98 6.90
CA LEU A 40 6.02 1.09 5.74
C LEU A 40 6.71 0.41 4.55
N GLY A 41 6.01 -0.53 3.90
CA GLY A 41 6.49 -1.12 2.65
C GLY A 41 6.57 -0.03 1.58
N SER A 42 7.47 -0.18 0.62
CA SER A 42 7.69 0.82 -0.44
C SER A 42 6.42 1.15 -1.24
N VAL A 43 5.59 0.15 -1.54
CA VAL A 43 4.27 0.36 -2.15
C VAL A 43 3.34 1.15 -1.23
N ALA A 44 3.32 0.85 0.07
CA ALA A 44 2.47 1.58 1.02
C ALA A 44 2.91 3.04 1.15
N GLN A 45 4.22 3.31 1.12
CA GLN A 45 4.76 4.67 1.09
C GLN A 45 4.32 5.42 -0.18
N GLU A 46 4.41 4.77 -1.34
CA GLU A 46 4.03 5.39 -2.61
C GLU A 46 2.52 5.67 -2.67
N VAL A 47 1.68 4.73 -2.22
CA VAL A 47 0.23 4.95 -2.11
C VAL A 47 -0.09 6.13 -1.20
N LEU A 48 0.56 6.24 -0.04
CA LEU A 48 0.39 7.40 0.85
C LEU A 48 0.85 8.70 0.21
N HIS A 49 1.85 8.66 -0.67
CA HIS A 49 2.38 9.83 -1.34
C HIS A 49 1.43 10.41 -2.40
N ILE A 50 0.71 9.54 -3.12
CA ILE A 50 -0.13 9.94 -4.27
C ILE A 50 -1.64 9.93 -3.98
N ALA A 51 -2.09 9.48 -2.82
CA ALA A 51 -3.51 9.33 -2.51
C ALA A 51 -4.26 10.67 -2.43
N ASP A 52 -5.45 10.71 -3.01
CA ASP A 52 -6.44 11.80 -2.88
C ASP A 52 -7.58 11.47 -1.91
N ARG A 53 -7.51 10.30 -1.25
CA ARG A 53 -8.51 9.70 -0.38
C ARG A 53 -7.89 9.24 0.93
N ASP A 54 -8.73 8.89 1.89
CA ASP A 54 -8.27 8.32 3.15
C ASP A 54 -7.49 7.02 2.91
N VAL A 55 -6.33 6.89 3.56
CA VAL A 55 -5.48 5.70 3.51
C VAL A 55 -5.20 5.20 4.91
N LEU A 56 -5.46 3.91 5.15
CA LEU A 56 -5.11 3.23 6.39
C LEU A 56 -3.95 2.26 6.16
N ALA A 57 -2.82 2.50 6.83
CA ALA A 57 -1.68 1.60 6.83
C ALA A 57 -1.70 0.70 8.08
N GLY A 58 -1.70 -0.62 7.87
CA GLY A 58 -1.75 -1.61 8.96
C GLY A 58 -0.64 -2.65 8.89
N SER A 59 -0.04 -2.99 10.03
CA SER A 59 0.90 -4.12 10.15
C SER A 59 0.14 -5.37 10.54
N MET A 60 0.26 -6.44 9.76
CA MET A 60 -0.22 -7.77 10.16
C MET A 60 0.82 -8.42 11.07
N LEU A 61 0.67 -8.22 12.38
CA LEU A 61 1.33 -9.08 13.37
C LEU A 61 0.75 -10.48 13.24
N ARG A 62 1.58 -11.44 12.82
CA ARG A 62 1.26 -12.86 12.97
C ARG A 62 1.55 -13.25 14.41
N HIS A 63 0.54 -13.81 15.10
CA HIS A 63 0.69 -14.51 16.36
C HIS A 63 1.47 -15.81 16.16
#